data_AF-A0A4Q1T1P0-F1
#
_entry.id   AF-A0A4Q1T1P0-F1
#
_cell.length_a   1.000
_cell.length_b   1.000
_cell.length_c   1.000
_cell.angle_alpha   90.00
_cell.angle_beta   90.00
_cell.angle_gamma   90.00
#
_symmetry.space_group_name_H-M   'P 1'
#
loop_
_entity.id
_entity.type
_entity.pdbx_description
1 polymer ?
#
loop_
_entity_poly.entity_id
_entity_poly.type
_entity_poly.pdbx_seq_one_letter_code
_entity_poly.pdbx_strand_id
1 'polypeptide(L)'
;MKEAEIKRGQPVTFRIPSDTPEHILRTLQQLKKTERRNFSSKIAEFVINGVSGSISRQRETLTIPLPKGLSKAQRDWLKHEHSEALLGSIVYQLLANPVRTASLFTSINSNALEIDEALYLQEEVAVSSEIEWDTIDSSSLSSEDSTDEKVEEDDLDNFNWETAIRVETPYSEKEEEEEEEEGDLDDLLGDFLAQMNK
;
A
#
# COMPACT_ATOMS: atom_id res chain seq x y z
N MET A 1 -9.92 26.29 -29.82
CA MET A 1 -10.45 25.26 -30.74
C MET A 1 -11.13 24.21 -29.88
N LYS A 2 -12.41 23.89 -30.09
CA LYS A 2 -13.05 22.80 -29.33
C LYS A 2 -12.41 21.48 -29.77
N GLU A 3 -11.77 20.78 -28.84
CA GLU A 3 -11.26 19.44 -29.09
C GLU A 3 -12.42 18.53 -29.47
N ALA A 4 -12.25 17.79 -30.56
CA ALA A 4 -13.26 16.86 -31.04
C ALA A 4 -13.30 15.65 -30.11
N GLU A 5 -14.21 15.68 -29.14
CA GLU A 5 -14.46 14.57 -28.23
C GLU A 5 -14.90 13.32 -29.02
N ILE A 6 -14.20 12.20 -28.81
CA ILE A 6 -14.51 10.92 -29.45
C ILE A 6 -15.77 10.35 -28.80
N LYS A 7 -16.81 10.08 -29.60
CA LYS A 7 -18.08 9.53 -29.12
C LYS A 7 -18.15 8.02 -29.30
N ARG A 8 -18.91 7.34 -28.42
CA ARG A 8 -19.22 5.91 -28.56
C ARG A 8 -19.90 5.65 -29.91
N GLY A 9 -19.46 4.63 -30.62
CA GLY A 9 -19.99 4.28 -31.96
C GLY A 9 -19.41 5.09 -33.11
N GLN A 10 -18.53 6.07 -32.86
CA GLN A 10 -17.82 6.77 -33.92
C GLN A 10 -16.80 5.85 -34.60
N PRO A 11 -16.79 5.77 -35.94
CA PRO A 11 -15.81 4.95 -36.65
C PRO A 11 -14.41 5.56 -36.53
N VAL A 12 -13.45 4.73 -36.11
CA VAL A 12 -12.02 5.07 -36.11
C VAL A 12 -11.36 4.34 -37.27
N THR A 13 -10.70 5.07 -38.16
CA THR A 13 -9.96 4.49 -39.28
C THR A 13 -8.47 4.69 -39.04
N PHE A 14 -7.69 3.63 -39.21
CA PHE A 14 -6.23 3.66 -39.04
C PHE A 14 -5.56 3.00 -40.23
N ARG A 15 -4.33 3.45 -40.52
CA ARG A 15 -3.46 2.86 -41.53
C ARG A 15 -2.47 1.94 -40.84
N ILE A 16 -2.18 0.81 -41.49
CA ILE A 16 -1.13 -0.09 -41.00
C ILE A 16 0.23 0.57 -41.30
N PRO A 17 1.11 0.76 -40.29
CA PRO A 17 2.44 1.35 -40.50
C PRO A 17 3.29 0.52 -41.47
N SER A 18 4.21 1.17 -42.18
CA SER A 18 5.12 0.50 -43.12
C SER A 18 6.11 -0.46 -42.43
N ASP A 19 6.44 -0.21 -41.17
CA ASP A 19 7.35 -1.03 -40.37
C ASP A 19 6.67 -2.25 -39.72
N THR A 20 5.42 -2.56 -40.10
CA THR A 20 4.69 -3.68 -39.51
C THR A 20 5.32 -5.01 -39.93
N PRO A 21 5.69 -5.90 -39.00
CA PRO A 21 6.27 -7.20 -39.33
C PRO A 21 5.36 -8.08 -40.19
N GLU A 22 5.95 -8.82 -41.13
CA GLU A 22 5.23 -9.66 -42.09
C GLU A 22 4.33 -10.72 -41.43
N HIS A 23 4.76 -11.28 -40.29
CA HIS A 23 3.96 -12.28 -39.56
C HIS A 23 2.65 -11.69 -39.01
N ILE A 24 2.62 -10.41 -38.62
CA ILE A 24 1.41 -9.70 -38.17
C ILE A 24 0.46 -9.50 -39.35
N LEU A 25 0.98 -9.12 -40.52
CA LEU A 25 0.18 -8.95 -41.73
C LEU A 25 -0.52 -10.24 -42.14
N ARG A 26 0.18 -11.38 -42.10
CA ARG A 26 -0.41 -12.70 -42.38
C ARG A 26 -1.52 -13.05 -41.40
N THR A 27 -1.31 -12.81 -40.11
CA THR A 27 -2.33 -13.05 -39.07
C THR A 27 -3.56 -12.19 -39.31
N LEU A 28 -3.40 -10.90 -39.63
CA LEU A 28 -4.52 -10.00 -39.95
C LEU A 28 -5.27 -10.45 -41.21
N GLN A 29 -4.55 -10.91 -42.25
CA GLN A 29 -5.17 -11.45 -43.45
C GLN A 29 -5.95 -12.74 -43.17
N GLN A 30 -5.41 -13.63 -42.35
CA GLN A 30 -6.10 -14.85 -41.93
C GLN A 30 -7.35 -14.50 -41.12
N LEU A 31 -7.25 -13.58 -40.16
CA LEU A 31 -8.37 -13.12 -39.37
C LEU A 31 -9.47 -12.49 -40.23
N LYS A 32 -9.10 -11.72 -41.26
CA LYS A 32 -10.06 -11.17 -42.24
C LYS A 32 -10.79 -12.28 -43.01
N LYS A 33 -10.10 -13.37 -43.35
CA LYS A 33 -10.69 -14.52 -44.05
C LYS A 33 -11.64 -15.31 -43.16
N THR A 34 -11.33 -15.47 -41.86
CA THR A 34 -12.14 -16.22 -40.90
C THR A 34 -13.37 -15.43 -40.45
N GLU A 35 -13.18 -14.21 -39.95
CA GLU A 35 -14.24 -13.40 -39.32
C GLU A 35 -15.12 -12.63 -40.32
N ARG A 36 -14.59 -12.32 -41.51
CA ARG A 36 -15.26 -11.62 -42.61
C ARG A 36 -16.00 -10.34 -42.16
N ARG A 37 -17.31 -10.44 -41.89
CA ARG A 37 -18.17 -9.31 -41.46
C ARG A 37 -17.88 -8.86 -40.04
N ASN A 38 -17.36 -9.74 -39.19
CA ASN A 38 -17.06 -9.45 -37.78
C ASN A 38 -15.61 -9.00 -37.57
N PHE A 39 -14.82 -8.88 -38.64
CA PHE A 39 -13.41 -8.53 -38.57
C PHE A 39 -13.20 -7.21 -37.83
N SER A 40 -13.99 -6.17 -38.12
CA SER A 40 -13.87 -4.87 -37.45
C SER A 40 -14.17 -4.97 -35.95
N SER A 41 -15.17 -5.75 -35.55
CA SER A 41 -15.50 -5.96 -34.14
C SER A 41 -14.37 -6.68 -33.41
N LYS A 42 -13.77 -7.70 -34.04
CA LYS A 42 -12.65 -8.44 -33.46
C LYS A 42 -11.39 -7.59 -33.32
N ILE A 43 -11.11 -6.75 -34.31
CA ILE A 43 -10.01 -5.79 -34.24
C ILE A 43 -10.27 -4.73 -33.17
N ALA A 44 -11.52 -4.27 -33.01
CA ALA A 44 -11.88 -3.34 -31.95
C ALA A 44 -11.60 -3.92 -30.55
N GLU A 45 -11.88 -5.21 -30.32
CA GLU A 45 -11.50 -5.89 -29.07
C GLU A 45 -9.99 -5.84 -28.83
N PHE A 46 -9.16 -6.14 -29.84
CA PHE A 46 -7.71 -6.06 -29.70
C PHE A 46 -7.22 -4.63 -29.42
N VAL A 47 -7.82 -3.63 -30.05
CA VAL A 47 -7.49 -2.22 -29.80
C VAL A 47 -7.86 -1.82 -28.37
N ILE A 48 -9.07 -2.16 -27.91
CA ILE A 48 -9.52 -1.84 -26.54
C ILE A 48 -8.60 -2.51 -25.51
N ASN A 49 -8.26 -3.78 -25.71
CA ASN A 49 -7.34 -4.50 -24.83
C ASN A 49 -5.91 -3.93 -24.89
N GLY A 50 -5.47 -3.48 -26.07
CA GLY A 50 -4.18 -2.82 -26.22
C GLY A 50 -4.12 -1.48 -25.49
N VAL A 51 -5.18 -0.67 -25.59
CA VAL A 51 -5.29 0.63 -24.91
C VAL A 51 -5.40 0.45 -23.40
N SER A 52 -6.24 -0.46 -22.92
CA SER A 52 -6.34 -0.76 -21.48
C SER A 52 -5.02 -1.26 -20.92
N GLY A 53 -4.32 -2.14 -21.66
CA GLY A 53 -2.98 -2.61 -21.32
C GLY A 53 -1.94 -1.49 -21.32
N SER A 54 -1.97 -0.56 -22.28
CA SER A 54 -1.04 0.57 -22.31
C SER A 54 -1.24 1.54 -21.15
N ILE A 55 -2.49 1.79 -20.75
CA ILE A 55 -2.82 2.63 -19.59
C ILE A 55 -2.30 1.98 -18.30
N SER A 56 -2.46 0.66 -18.16
CA SER A 56 -1.93 -0.09 -17.02
C SER A 56 -0.40 -0.18 -16.99
N ARG A 57 0.28 -0.10 -18.15
CA ARG A 57 1.75 -0.07 -18.21
C ARG A 57 2.35 1.31 -17.96
N GLN A 58 1.64 2.37 -18.36
CA GLN A 58 2.10 3.75 -18.18
C GLN A 58 1.97 4.23 -16.73
N ARG A 59 0.95 3.74 -16.01
CA ARG A 59 0.87 3.90 -14.58
C ARG A 59 1.63 2.73 -13.95
N GLU A 60 2.49 2.95 -12.96
CA GLU A 60 3.14 1.88 -12.19
C GLU A 60 2.09 1.14 -11.33
N THR A 61 1.14 0.48 -12.00
CA THR A 61 -0.04 -0.11 -11.38
C THR A 61 0.18 -1.59 -11.15
N LEU A 62 0.15 -1.98 -9.87
CA LEU A 62 0.13 -3.37 -9.47
C LEU A 62 -1.31 -3.89 -9.56
N THR A 63 -1.57 -4.85 -10.47
CA THR A 63 -2.89 -5.49 -10.58
C THR A 63 -2.89 -6.81 -9.80
N ILE A 64 -3.66 -6.88 -8.72
CA ILE A 64 -3.83 -8.08 -7.90
C ILE A 64 -5.20 -8.71 -8.21
N PRO A 65 -5.26 -9.95 -8.72
CA PRO A 65 -6.53 -10.62 -8.98
C PRO A 65 -7.24 -10.98 -7.67
N LEU A 66 -8.55 -10.77 -7.62
CA LEU A 66 -9.35 -11.12 -6.44
C LEU A 66 -9.53 -12.64 -6.30
N PRO A 67 -9.50 -13.17 -5.06
CA PRO A 67 -9.80 -14.58 -4.80
C PRO A 67 -11.24 -14.93 -5.16
N LYS A 68 -11.45 -16.18 -5.59
CA LYS A 68 -12.79 -16.70 -5.89
C LYS A 68 -13.58 -16.85 -4.58
N GLY A 69 -14.87 -16.53 -4.60
CA GLY A 69 -15.78 -16.80 -3.48
C GLY A 69 -15.99 -15.66 -2.48
N LEU A 70 -15.60 -14.43 -2.81
CA LEU A 70 -15.87 -13.27 -1.93
C LEU A 70 -17.38 -13.01 -1.76
N SER A 71 -17.79 -12.84 -0.50
CA SER A 71 -19.15 -12.44 -0.15
C SER A 71 -19.48 -11.04 -0.69
N LYS A 72 -20.76 -10.66 -0.69
CA LYS A 72 -21.14 -9.30 -1.10
C LYS A 72 -20.51 -8.26 -0.16
N ALA A 73 -20.58 -8.50 1.15
CA ALA A 73 -19.97 -7.63 2.16
C ALA A 73 -18.46 -7.50 1.99
N GLN A 74 -17.75 -8.59 1.69
CA GLN A 74 -16.30 -8.54 1.44
C GLN A 74 -15.94 -7.75 0.18
N ARG A 75 -16.76 -7.85 -0.87
CA ARG A 75 -16.58 -7.07 -2.10
C ARG A 75 -16.88 -5.59 -1.90
N ASP A 76 -17.89 -5.27 -1.10
CA ASP A 76 -18.23 -3.89 -0.76
C ASP A 76 -17.18 -3.29 0.18
N TRP A 77 -16.67 -4.10 1.14
CA TRP A 77 -15.54 -3.72 1.98
C TRP A 77 -14.33 -3.38 1.13
N LEU A 78 -13.90 -4.23 0.19
CA LEU A 78 -12.70 -4.00 -0.63
C LEU A 78 -12.81 -2.78 -1.58
N LYS A 79 -14.02 -2.25 -1.80
CA LYS A 79 -14.25 -1.04 -2.61
C LYS A 79 -14.39 0.23 -1.79
N HIS A 80 -14.45 0.11 -0.47
CA HIS A 80 -14.57 1.25 0.42
C HIS A 80 -13.24 2.03 0.43
N GLU A 81 -13.30 3.36 0.54
CA GLU A 81 -12.09 4.21 0.49
C GLU A 81 -11.07 3.85 1.58
N HIS A 82 -11.52 3.71 2.82
CA HIS A 82 -10.63 3.32 3.93
C HIS A 82 -9.97 1.95 3.76
N SER A 83 -10.67 0.96 3.20
CA SER A 83 -10.06 -0.37 3.01
C SER A 83 -9.08 -0.37 1.84
N GLU A 84 -9.33 0.43 0.80
CA GLU A 84 -8.39 0.65 -0.30
C GLU A 84 -7.12 1.34 0.22
N ALA A 85 -7.26 2.37 1.06
CA ALA A 85 -6.13 3.03 1.70
C ALA A 85 -5.33 2.09 2.60
N LEU A 86 -6.01 1.25 3.38
CA LEU A 86 -5.39 0.23 4.22
C LEU A 86 -4.63 -0.79 3.36
N LEU A 87 -5.27 -1.38 2.35
CA LEU A 87 -4.60 -2.33 1.45
C LEU A 87 -3.41 -1.67 0.72
N GLY A 88 -3.54 -0.41 0.33
CA GLY A 88 -2.45 0.38 -0.24
C GLY A 88 -1.26 0.52 0.70
N SER A 89 -1.49 0.82 1.97
CA SER A 89 -0.42 0.94 2.97
C SER A 89 0.27 -0.40 3.25
N ILE A 90 -0.51 -1.49 3.31
CA ILE A 90 0.01 -2.86 3.44
C ILE A 90 0.94 -3.20 2.27
N VAL A 91 0.47 -2.97 1.04
CA VAL A 91 1.24 -3.26 -0.17
C VAL A 91 2.51 -2.43 -0.21
N TYR A 92 2.43 -1.13 0.10
CA TYR A 92 3.59 -0.26 0.18
C TYR A 92 4.63 -0.78 1.17
N GLN A 93 4.20 -1.12 2.38
CA GLN A 93 5.08 -1.60 3.45
C GLN A 93 5.72 -2.94 3.09
N LEU A 94 4.99 -3.83 2.39
CA LEU A 94 5.50 -5.10 1.90
C LEU A 94 6.53 -4.94 0.77
N LEU A 95 6.36 -3.95 -0.10
CA LEU A 95 7.34 -3.60 -1.13
C LEU A 95 8.59 -2.94 -0.53
N ALA A 96 8.44 -2.15 0.54
CA ALA A 96 9.54 -1.44 1.18
C ALA A 96 10.37 -2.34 2.10
N ASN A 97 9.74 -3.19 2.92
CA ASN A 97 10.43 -4.07 3.86
C ASN A 97 9.65 -5.37 4.12
N PRO A 98 9.77 -6.39 3.24
CA PRO A 98 8.93 -7.58 3.30
C PRO A 98 9.15 -8.42 4.57
N VAL A 99 10.37 -8.48 5.10
CA VAL A 99 10.70 -9.29 6.30
C VAL A 99 10.00 -8.73 7.54
N ARG A 100 10.13 -7.42 7.78
CA ARG A 100 9.49 -6.74 8.91
C ARG A 100 7.97 -6.74 8.79
N THR A 101 7.48 -6.55 7.58
CA THR A 101 6.04 -6.51 7.32
C THR A 101 5.40 -7.88 7.51
N ALA A 102 6.04 -8.95 7.02
CA ALA A 102 5.59 -10.31 7.26
C ALA A 102 5.62 -10.67 8.74
N SER A 103 6.68 -10.30 9.49
CA SER A 103 6.73 -10.58 10.92
C SER A 103 5.65 -9.87 11.71
N LEU A 104 5.34 -8.61 11.37
CA LEU A 104 4.24 -7.86 11.98
C LEU A 104 2.85 -8.44 11.60
N PHE A 105 2.65 -8.83 10.35
CA PHE A 105 1.40 -9.50 9.96
C PHE A 105 1.24 -10.84 10.65
N THR A 106 2.33 -11.60 10.76
CA THR A 106 2.34 -12.83 11.54
C THR A 106 2.00 -12.51 12.99
N SER A 107 2.62 -11.55 13.67
CA SER A 107 2.29 -11.25 15.07
C SER A 107 0.83 -10.78 15.29
N ILE A 108 0.29 -9.98 14.36
CA ILE A 108 -1.10 -9.50 14.44
C ILE A 108 -2.08 -10.65 14.21
N ASN A 109 -1.77 -11.56 13.27
CA ASN A 109 -2.62 -12.69 12.91
C ASN A 109 -2.38 -13.92 13.80
N SER A 110 -1.23 -14.04 14.45
CA SER A 110 -0.80 -15.16 15.31
C SER A 110 -1.17 -15.00 16.76
N ASN A 111 -1.61 -13.80 17.20
CA ASN A 111 -2.34 -13.66 18.47
C ASN A 111 -3.64 -14.50 18.49
N ALA A 112 -4.05 -15.05 17.34
CA ALA A 112 -5.15 -16.00 17.24
C ALA A 112 -4.73 -17.48 17.28
N LEU A 113 -3.47 -17.87 17.01
CA LEU A 113 -3.14 -19.30 16.86
C LEU A 113 -1.77 -19.82 17.35
N GLU A 114 -0.71 -19.03 17.54
CA GLU A 114 0.61 -19.62 17.91
C GLU A 114 1.58 -18.55 18.45
N ILE A 115 1.46 -18.21 19.74
CA ILE A 115 2.48 -17.41 20.45
C ILE A 115 3.67 -18.31 20.83
N ASP A 116 3.41 -19.59 21.10
CA ASP A 116 4.42 -20.55 21.57
C ASP A 116 5.46 -20.94 20.49
N GLU A 117 5.09 -20.94 19.22
CA GLU A 117 6.02 -21.28 18.11
C GLU A 117 6.93 -20.09 17.74
N ALA A 118 6.45 -18.86 17.87
CA ALA A 118 7.23 -17.66 17.61
C ALA A 118 8.30 -17.41 18.70
N LEU A 119 8.01 -17.80 19.95
CA LEU A 119 8.96 -17.72 21.06
C LEU A 119 10.16 -18.67 20.85
N TYR A 120 9.92 -19.86 20.31
CA TYR A 120 10.95 -20.87 20.05
C TYR A 120 11.98 -20.42 19.01
N LEU A 121 11.55 -19.71 17.96
CA LEU A 121 12.43 -19.15 16.94
C LEU A 121 13.30 -18.00 17.47
N GLN A 122 12.85 -17.28 18.50
CA GLN A 122 13.64 -16.22 19.12
C GLN A 122 14.71 -16.78 20.08
N GLU A 123 14.45 -17.93 20.70
CA GLU A 123 15.40 -18.60 21.59
C GLU A 123 16.58 -19.23 20.81
N GLU A 124 16.36 -19.75 19.60
CA GLU A 124 17.42 -20.32 18.75
C GLU A 124 18.45 -19.27 18.25
N VAL A 125 18.03 -18.02 18.08
CA VAL A 125 18.93 -16.91 17.69
C VAL A 125 19.76 -16.42 18.88
N ALA A 126 19.22 -16.47 20.10
CA ALA A 126 19.97 -16.13 21.31
C ALA A 126 21.06 -17.18 21.62
N VAL A 127 20.74 -18.48 21.48
CA VAL A 127 21.65 -19.59 21.82
C VAL A 127 22.81 -19.76 20.82
N SER A 128 22.69 -19.24 19.59
CA SER A 128 23.77 -19.29 18.59
C SER A 128 24.81 -18.16 18.71
N SER A 129 24.65 -17.26 19.69
CA SER A 129 25.54 -16.11 19.94
C SER A 129 26.48 -16.26 21.15
N GLU A 130 26.73 -17.50 21.59
CA GLU A 130 27.76 -17.80 22.59
C GLU A 130 29.00 -18.42 21.92
N ILE A 131 29.74 -17.65 21.10
CA ILE A 131 31.08 -18.05 20.61
C ILE A 131 32.05 -16.86 20.68
N GLU A 132 33.01 -17.00 21.62
CA GLU A 132 34.37 -16.44 21.68
C GLU A 132 34.57 -14.91 21.64
N TRP A 133 34.61 -14.32 22.84
CA TRP A 133 35.53 -13.20 23.10
C TRP A 133 36.92 -13.78 23.35
N ASP A 134 37.80 -13.75 22.34
CA ASP A 134 39.23 -13.95 22.55
C ASP A 134 40.01 -12.66 22.33
N THR A 135 41.10 -12.59 23.08
CA THR A 135 41.76 -11.41 23.62
C THR A 135 42.87 -10.98 22.66
N ILE A 136 42.84 -9.76 22.11
CA ILE A 136 44.01 -9.19 21.41
C ILE A 136 44.24 -7.74 21.82
N ASP A 137 45.14 -7.64 22.80
CA ASP A 137 46.30 -6.76 22.94
C ASP A 137 46.17 -5.24 22.70
N SER A 138 46.47 -4.51 23.77
CA SER A 138 46.81 -3.10 23.79
C SER A 138 48.24 -2.87 23.29
N SER A 139 48.45 -2.10 22.23
CA SER A 139 49.48 -1.04 22.16
C SER A 139 49.73 -0.48 20.75
N SER A 140 49.84 0.86 20.68
CA SER A 140 50.22 1.74 19.56
C SER A 140 49.10 1.97 18.51
N LEU A 141 48.75 3.20 18.08
CA LEU A 141 49.44 4.48 18.05
C LEU A 141 48.52 5.65 18.44
N SER A 142 49.12 6.65 19.07
CA SER A 142 48.65 8.03 19.24
C SER A 142 48.30 8.73 17.92
N SER A 143 47.19 9.50 17.88
CA SER A 143 47.05 10.88 17.35
C SER A 143 45.58 11.34 17.40
N GLU A 144 45.28 12.24 18.34
CA GLU A 144 44.36 13.39 18.26
C GLU A 144 43.24 13.38 17.19
N ASP A 145 41.97 13.23 17.59
CA ASP A 145 40.92 14.28 17.47
C ASP A 145 39.62 13.79 18.13
N SER A 146 38.85 14.73 18.65
CA SER A 146 37.88 14.56 19.73
C SER A 146 36.46 14.72 19.19
N THR A 147 35.57 13.76 19.47
CA THR A 147 34.16 13.99 19.87
C THR A 147 33.52 12.64 20.23
N ASP A 148 33.48 12.38 21.54
CA ASP A 148 32.80 11.26 22.20
C ASP A 148 31.37 11.75 22.49
N GLU A 149 30.35 11.24 21.79
CA GLU A 149 28.95 11.34 22.25
C GLU A 149 28.55 9.98 22.81
N LYS A 150 28.88 9.80 24.10
CA LYS A 150 28.22 8.83 24.94
C LYS A 150 26.84 9.39 25.27
N VAL A 151 25.81 8.73 24.76
CA VAL A 151 24.43 8.93 25.21
C VAL A 151 24.36 8.38 26.63
N GLU A 152 24.42 9.27 27.62
CA GLU A 152 24.16 8.92 29.01
C GLU A 152 22.66 8.67 29.20
N GLU A 153 22.33 7.63 29.97
CA GLU A 153 20.97 7.15 30.24
C GLU A 153 20.14 8.09 31.15
N ASP A 154 20.61 9.33 31.36
CA ASP A 154 20.08 10.32 32.33
C ASP A 154 19.09 11.34 31.70
N ASP A 155 18.94 11.34 30.38
CA ASP A 155 18.08 12.31 29.65
C ASP A 155 16.59 11.92 29.59
N LEU A 156 16.21 10.72 30.05
CA LEU A 156 14.81 10.25 30.06
C LEU A 156 14.03 10.68 31.30
N ASP A 157 14.72 10.98 32.41
CA ASP A 157 14.09 11.36 33.68
C ASP A 157 13.59 12.81 33.69
N ASN A 158 14.02 13.61 32.71
CA ASN A 158 13.64 15.02 32.58
C ASN A 158 12.61 15.28 31.47
N PHE A 159 12.00 14.23 30.91
CA PHE A 159 11.06 14.35 29.81
C PHE A 159 9.64 14.68 30.29
N ASN A 160 9.23 15.95 30.12
CA ASN A 160 7.93 16.44 30.56
C ASN A 160 6.85 16.30 29.47
N TRP A 161 6.01 15.27 29.60
CA TRP A 161 4.88 14.96 28.70
C TRP A 161 3.87 16.12 28.54
N GLU A 162 3.71 16.98 29.55
CA GLU A 162 2.82 18.15 29.51
C GLU A 162 3.24 19.17 28.45
N THR A 163 4.53 19.21 28.09
CA THR A 163 5.07 20.18 27.13
C THR A 163 4.91 19.70 25.69
N ALA A 164 4.93 18.39 25.45
CA ALA A 164 4.74 17.80 24.12
C ALA A 164 3.29 17.95 23.63
N ILE A 165 2.30 17.80 24.52
CA ILE A 165 0.87 17.94 24.19
C ILE A 165 0.51 19.37 23.76
N ARG A 166 1.22 20.38 24.26
CA ARG A 166 0.95 21.80 23.94
C ARG A 166 1.47 22.25 22.58
N VAL A 167 2.32 21.46 21.93
CA VAL A 167 2.92 21.83 20.64
C VAL A 167 2.06 21.37 19.44
N GLU A 168 1.06 20.50 19.65
CA GLU A 168 0.20 19.96 18.57
C GLU A 168 -1.23 20.54 18.50
N THR A 169 -1.49 21.75 18.99
CA THR A 169 -2.77 22.44 18.72
C THR A 169 -2.58 23.73 17.93
N PRO A 170 -2.67 23.70 16.59
CA PRO A 170 -2.58 24.91 15.78
C PRO A 170 -3.98 25.48 15.48
N TYR A 171 -4.86 25.75 16.44
CA TYR A 171 -6.13 26.42 16.12
C TYR A 171 -6.69 27.30 17.24
N SER A 172 -6.47 28.61 17.10
CA SER A 172 -7.39 29.71 17.41
C SER A 172 -6.77 30.97 16.78
N GLU A 173 -7.42 31.81 15.97
CA GLU A 173 -8.79 32.32 15.97
C GLU A 173 -9.11 32.90 14.56
N LYS A 174 -10.35 32.75 14.06
CA LYS A 174 -11.30 33.84 13.72
C LYS A 174 -12.37 33.44 12.70
N GLU A 175 -13.61 33.44 13.20
CA GLU A 175 -14.88 33.93 12.61
C GLU A 175 -15.26 33.52 11.18
N GLU A 176 -16.29 32.68 11.06
CA GLU A 176 -17.51 32.95 10.27
C GLU A 176 -18.63 31.94 10.65
N GLU A 177 -19.87 32.43 10.63
CA GLU A 177 -21.11 31.81 11.12
C GLU A 177 -21.53 30.59 10.27
N GLU A 178 -21.95 29.48 10.91
CA GLU A 178 -23.04 28.61 10.43
C GLU A 178 -23.50 27.67 11.57
N GLU A 179 -24.80 27.73 11.88
CA GLU A 179 -25.48 26.88 12.87
C GLU A 179 -25.63 25.45 12.34
N GLU A 180 -24.96 24.46 12.93
CA GLU A 180 -25.45 23.07 12.96
C GLU A 180 -25.17 22.47 14.35
N GLU A 181 -26.20 21.88 14.95
CA GLU A 181 -26.16 21.24 16.26
C GLU A 181 -25.13 20.10 16.30
N GLU A 182 -23.94 20.38 16.80
CA GLU A 182 -23.00 19.35 17.25
C GLU A 182 -23.58 18.70 18.51
N GLY A 183 -24.24 17.56 18.34
CA GLY A 183 -24.52 16.66 19.46
C GLY A 183 -23.20 16.20 20.08
N ASP A 184 -22.99 16.56 21.34
CA ASP A 184 -21.79 16.22 22.12
C ASP A 184 -21.42 14.73 21.91
N LEU A 185 -20.21 14.48 21.39
CA LEU A 185 -19.68 13.15 21.10
C LEU A 185 -19.78 12.19 22.31
N ASP A 186 -19.81 12.76 23.51
CA ASP A 186 -19.94 12.09 24.79
C ASP A 186 -21.33 11.46 25.00
N ASP A 187 -22.40 12.06 24.46
CA ASP A 187 -23.77 11.52 24.55
C ASP A 187 -23.95 10.30 23.61
N LEU A 188 -23.32 10.32 22.43
CA LEU A 188 -23.34 9.18 21.49
C LEU A 188 -22.58 7.96 22.02
N LEU A 189 -21.50 8.19 22.78
CA LEU A 189 -20.74 7.13 23.44
C LEU A 189 -21.44 6.61 24.70
N GLY A 190 -22.15 7.48 25.43
CA GLY A 190 -22.95 7.11 26.59
C GLY A 190 -24.08 6.15 26.25
N ASP A 191 -24.84 6.41 25.18
CA ASP A 191 -25.98 5.57 24.77
C ASP A 191 -25.52 4.20 24.22
N PHE A 192 -24.35 4.15 23.56
CA PHE A 192 -23.73 2.91 23.10
C PHE A 192 -23.27 2.01 24.28
N LEU A 193 -22.65 2.58 25.30
CA LEU A 193 -22.20 1.84 26.48
C LEU A 193 -23.36 1.34 27.35
N ALA A 194 -24.45 2.12 27.42
CA ALA A 194 -25.66 1.73 28.13
C ALA A 194 -26.33 0.49 27.51
N GLN A 195 -26.26 0.35 26.18
CA GLN A 195 -26.89 -0.77 25.46
C GLN A 195 -26.12 -2.10 25.59
N MET A 196 -24.83 -2.06 25.93
CA MET A 196 -24.00 -3.25 26.11
C MET A 196 -24.10 -3.88 27.51
N ASN A 197 -24.62 -3.13 28.49
CA ASN A 197 -24.79 -3.57 29.88
C ASN A 197 -26.21 -4.06 30.21
N LYS A 198 -26.97 -4.52 29.21
CA LYS A 198 -28.34 -5.00 29.38
C LYS A 198 -28.47 -6.49 29.07
#